data_AF-A0A2N1TLL4-F1
#
_entry.id   AF-A0A2N1TLL4-F1
#
_cell.length_a   1.000
_cell.length_b   1.000
_cell.length_c   1.000
_cell.angle_alpha   90.00
_cell.angle_beta   90.00
_cell.angle_gamma   90.00
#
_symmetry.space_group_name_H-M   'P 1'
#
loop_
_entity.id
_entity.type
_entity.pdbx_description
1 polymer ?
#
loop_
_entity_poly.entity_id
_entity_poly.type
_entity_poly.pdbx_seq_one_letter_code
_entity_poly.pdbx_strand_id
1 'polypeptide(L)'
;MKKIRLLTQDNQEYSAHLRKAGYTVEEITLPLQAAPDIESSSSYAFTVAEICDTNIFSLDLKHLAAASERFVCLAPAVSSRVRAQLLDHGISDVIPAGSPERLVSYLRMLDSPIPAEQGKILIYETAPVRKDILTNIIMRFGYHPVFIGTTDSLFDNLKQTGIQFILFNLGGEKLDLGDFIRRSYANTEIKRIPLLAYKDMKEGIFVNEMLSGLHRLTKLIFSPEELYSYLVDILFRKEIIPLIETLNSGIHFSTHANYSQETLSQIYHGTTQDLFAQSNILDEENMLNLFNTMRQIKKTLVKADGLKWLRQETAGSVNTCGAGG
;
A
#
# COMPACT_ATOMS: atom_id res chain seq x y z
N MET A 1 -20.74 -17.76 -2.57
CA MET A 1 -19.42 -18.32 -2.20
C MET A 1 -18.43 -17.85 -3.26
N LYS A 2 -17.28 -17.28 -2.87
CA LYS A 2 -16.34 -16.67 -3.82
C LYS A 2 -15.45 -17.73 -4.47
N LYS A 3 -15.28 -17.65 -5.79
CA LYS A 3 -14.43 -18.55 -6.58
C LYS A 3 -13.01 -18.01 -6.65
N ILE A 4 -12.03 -18.86 -6.37
CA ILE A 4 -10.60 -18.59 -6.44
C ILE A 4 -9.98 -19.48 -7.49
N ARG A 5 -9.18 -18.89 -8.39
CA ARG A 5 -8.26 -19.62 -9.24
C ARG A 5 -6.90 -19.68 -8.55
N LEU A 6 -6.36 -20.88 -8.37
CA LEU A 6 -5.10 -21.11 -7.65
C LEU A 6 -4.08 -21.75 -8.61
N LEU A 7 -2.94 -21.08 -8.77
CA LEU A 7 -1.81 -21.54 -9.57
C LEU A 7 -0.54 -21.56 -8.72
N THR A 8 -0.30 -22.63 -7.96
CA THR A 8 0.90 -22.75 -7.09
C THR A 8 1.60 -24.08 -7.31
N GLN A 9 2.82 -24.22 -6.77
CA GLN A 9 3.54 -25.49 -6.74
C GLN A 9 2.92 -26.47 -5.72
N ASP A 10 2.29 -25.95 -4.66
CA ASP A 10 1.59 -26.73 -3.63
C ASP A 10 0.08 -26.41 -3.59
N ASN A 11 -0.61 -26.73 -4.67
CA ASN A 11 -2.06 -26.49 -4.76
C ASN A 11 -2.83 -27.24 -3.64
N GLN A 12 -2.33 -28.40 -3.19
CA GLN A 12 -3.01 -29.21 -2.18
C GLN A 12 -3.09 -28.51 -0.83
N GLU A 13 -1.97 -27.97 -0.33
CA GLU A 13 -1.94 -27.31 0.97
C GLU A 13 -2.75 -26.00 0.98
N TYR A 14 -2.55 -25.18 -0.06
CA TYR A 14 -3.25 -23.90 -0.21
C TYR A 14 -4.76 -24.09 -0.40
N SER A 15 -5.18 -25.04 -1.24
CA SER A 15 -6.59 -25.30 -1.49
C SER A 15 -7.33 -25.80 -0.25
N ALA A 16 -6.69 -26.64 0.58
CA ALA A 16 -7.29 -27.12 1.83
C ALA A 16 -7.62 -25.96 2.78
N HIS A 17 -6.70 -25.02 2.96
CA HIS A 17 -6.89 -23.83 3.79
C HIS A 17 -7.95 -22.88 3.24
N LEU A 18 -7.95 -22.64 1.93
CA LEU A 18 -8.93 -21.78 1.26
C LEU A 18 -10.35 -22.39 1.33
N ARG A 19 -10.48 -23.70 1.11
CA ARG A 19 -11.78 -24.40 1.25
C ARG A 19 -12.28 -24.35 2.70
N LYS A 20 -11.42 -24.61 3.68
CA LYS A 20 -11.73 -24.45 5.11
C LYS A 20 -12.17 -23.03 5.46
N ALA A 21 -11.63 -22.03 4.77
CA ALA A 21 -11.97 -20.63 4.96
C ALA A 21 -13.29 -20.21 4.28
N GLY A 22 -13.93 -21.10 3.50
CA GLY A 22 -15.21 -20.87 2.83
C GLY A 22 -15.13 -20.49 1.36
N TYR A 23 -13.97 -20.67 0.70
CA TYR A 23 -13.80 -20.38 -0.73
C TYR A 23 -14.01 -21.61 -1.61
N THR A 24 -14.49 -21.39 -2.84
CA THR A 24 -14.49 -22.41 -3.88
C THR A 24 -13.17 -22.29 -4.66
N VAL A 25 -12.38 -23.36 -4.74
CA VAL A 25 -11.03 -23.31 -5.32
C VAL A 25 -10.97 -24.14 -6.59
N GLU A 26 -10.52 -23.52 -7.67
CA GLU A 26 -10.13 -24.15 -8.93
C GLU A 26 -8.61 -24.15 -9.03
N GLU A 27 -8.03 -25.34 -9.12
CA GLU A 27 -6.57 -25.56 -9.11
C GLU A 27 -6.08 -25.72 -10.55
N ILE A 28 -5.02 -24.98 -10.89
CA ILE A 28 -4.29 -25.13 -12.15
C ILE A 28 -2.84 -25.45 -11.78
N THR A 29 -2.36 -26.60 -12.21
CA THR A 29 -1.01 -27.07 -11.87
C THR A 29 0.05 -26.37 -12.72
N LEU A 30 1.12 -25.89 -12.08
CA LEU A 30 2.31 -25.39 -12.74
C LEU A 30 3.33 -26.54 -12.98
N PRO A 31 4.10 -26.53 -14.09
CA PRO A 31 4.08 -25.58 -15.20
C PRO A 31 2.90 -25.82 -16.16
N LEU A 32 2.40 -24.74 -16.78
CA LEU A 32 1.33 -24.83 -17.79
C LEU A 32 1.82 -25.60 -19.02
N GLN A 33 1.21 -26.75 -19.31
CA GLN A 33 1.57 -27.58 -20.47
C GLN A 33 1.03 -27.01 -21.80
N ALA A 34 0.01 -26.16 -21.75
CA ALA A 34 -0.55 -25.38 -22.85
C ALA A 34 -1.09 -24.06 -22.31
N ALA A 35 -1.23 -23.04 -23.16
CA ALA A 35 -1.97 -21.83 -22.79
C ALA A 35 -3.36 -22.29 -22.32
N PRO A 36 -3.73 -22.06 -21.06
CA PRO A 36 -5.02 -22.51 -20.57
C PRO A 36 -6.09 -21.86 -21.46
N ASP A 37 -7.05 -22.67 -21.94
CA ASP A 37 -8.32 -22.15 -22.46
C ASP A 37 -9.02 -21.50 -21.27
N ILE A 38 -8.62 -20.27 -20.97
CA ILE A 38 -9.24 -19.45 -19.96
C ILE A 38 -10.56 -19.04 -20.59
N GLU A 39 -11.57 -19.87 -20.37
CA GLU A 39 -12.93 -19.47 -20.65
C GLU A 39 -13.17 -18.15 -19.90
N SER A 40 -13.43 -17.10 -20.66
CA SER A 40 -13.78 -15.77 -20.17
C SER A 40 -15.13 -15.74 -19.43
N SER A 41 -15.68 -16.91 -19.08
CA SER A 41 -17.07 -17.15 -18.67
C SER A 41 -17.27 -17.25 -17.16
N SER A 42 -16.22 -17.30 -16.34
CA SER A 42 -16.35 -17.21 -14.87
C SER A 42 -15.48 -16.11 -14.27
N SER A 43 -16.11 -15.00 -13.83
CA SER A 43 -15.44 -13.92 -13.08
C SER A 43 -14.97 -14.46 -11.73
N TYR A 44 -13.67 -14.74 -11.59
CA TYR A 44 -13.08 -15.14 -10.31
C TYR A 44 -13.02 -13.93 -9.38
N ALA A 45 -13.34 -14.14 -8.10
CA ALA A 45 -13.10 -13.08 -7.12
C ALA A 45 -11.61 -12.85 -6.92
N PHE A 46 -10.82 -13.93 -6.94
CA PHE A 46 -9.37 -13.86 -6.82
C PHE A 46 -8.70 -14.82 -7.78
N THR A 47 -7.63 -14.36 -8.43
CA THR A 47 -6.61 -15.23 -8.99
C THR A 47 -5.38 -15.16 -8.10
N VAL A 48 -4.91 -16.31 -7.63
CA VAL A 48 -3.68 -16.44 -6.84
C VAL A 48 -2.65 -17.22 -7.66
N ALA A 49 -1.52 -16.60 -7.96
CA ALA A 49 -0.46 -17.23 -8.74
C ALA A 49 0.89 -17.17 -8.01
N GLU A 50 1.58 -18.30 -7.94
CA GLU A 50 2.96 -18.36 -7.47
C GLU A 50 3.93 -18.01 -8.59
N ILE A 51 4.76 -17.00 -8.34
CA ILE A 51 5.65 -16.39 -9.30
C ILE A 51 7.08 -16.38 -8.75
N CYS A 52 8.01 -16.77 -9.59
CA CYS A 52 9.45 -16.71 -9.36
C CYS A 52 10.18 -16.43 -10.68
N ASP A 53 11.50 -16.27 -10.63
CA ASP A 53 12.31 -15.93 -11.80
C ASP A 53 12.18 -16.94 -12.96
N THR A 54 11.87 -18.20 -12.66
CA THR A 54 11.79 -19.29 -13.64
C THR A 54 10.47 -19.34 -14.39
N ASN A 55 9.35 -18.87 -13.80
CA ASN A 55 8.02 -18.99 -14.39
C ASN A 55 7.36 -17.66 -14.79
N ILE A 56 7.91 -16.51 -14.37
CA ILE A 56 7.33 -15.17 -14.63
C ILE A 56 7.01 -14.90 -16.10
N PHE A 57 7.82 -15.41 -17.04
CA PHE A 57 7.60 -15.22 -18.50
C PHE A 57 6.69 -16.28 -19.13
N SER A 58 6.41 -17.37 -18.42
CA SER A 58 5.52 -18.43 -18.91
C SER A 58 4.05 -18.18 -18.61
N LEU A 59 3.76 -17.20 -17.75
CA LEU A 59 2.41 -16.85 -17.32
C LEU A 59 1.95 -15.60 -18.07
N ASP A 60 0.76 -15.66 -18.69
CA ASP A 60 0.08 -14.47 -19.19
C ASP A 60 -0.57 -13.71 -18.02
N LEU A 61 0.27 -12.96 -17.29
CA LEU A 61 -0.15 -12.20 -16.13
C LEU A 61 -1.25 -11.19 -16.45
N LYS A 62 -1.19 -10.58 -17.64
CA LYS A 62 -2.19 -9.60 -18.09
C LYS A 62 -3.56 -10.24 -18.18
N HIS A 63 -3.64 -11.37 -18.87
CA HIS A 63 -4.89 -12.09 -19.05
C HIS A 63 -5.40 -12.65 -17.72
N LEU A 64 -4.52 -13.24 -16.91
CA LEU A 64 -4.89 -13.76 -15.60
C LEU A 64 -5.42 -12.68 -14.64
N ALA A 65 -4.80 -11.49 -14.65
CA ALA A 65 -5.27 -10.36 -13.86
C ALA A 65 -6.62 -9.86 -14.35
N ALA A 66 -6.81 -9.72 -15.68
CA ALA A 66 -8.07 -9.27 -16.28
C ALA A 66 -9.23 -10.25 -16.06
N ALA A 67 -8.96 -11.55 -15.87
CA ALA A 67 -9.97 -12.58 -15.64
C ALA A 67 -10.49 -12.66 -14.18
N SER A 68 -10.06 -11.76 -13.31
CA SER A 68 -10.45 -11.73 -11.89
C SER A 68 -10.68 -10.33 -11.35
N GLU A 69 -11.49 -10.21 -10.30
CA GLU A 69 -11.65 -8.94 -9.59
C GLU A 69 -10.33 -8.48 -8.95
N ARG A 70 -9.52 -9.42 -8.45
CA ARG A 70 -8.21 -9.16 -7.87
C ARG A 70 -7.20 -10.26 -8.19
N PHE A 71 -5.98 -9.85 -8.49
CA PHE A 71 -4.84 -10.73 -8.71
C PHE A 71 -3.86 -10.63 -7.54
N VAL A 72 -3.51 -11.77 -6.93
CA VAL A 72 -2.55 -11.85 -5.82
C VAL A 72 -1.41 -12.77 -6.21
N CYS A 73 -0.20 -12.25 -6.12
CA CYS A 73 1.02 -12.99 -6.36
C CYS A 73 1.54 -13.61 -5.05
N LEU A 74 1.96 -14.87 -5.11
CA LEU A 74 2.80 -15.51 -4.10
C LEU A 74 4.24 -15.53 -4.64
N ALA A 75 5.20 -15.00 -3.90
CA ALA A 75 6.60 -15.06 -4.32
C ALA A 75 7.48 -15.35 -3.11
N PRO A 76 8.33 -16.40 -3.12
CA PRO A 76 9.30 -16.64 -2.04
C PRO A 76 10.26 -15.45 -1.86
N ALA A 77 10.67 -14.84 -2.98
CA ALA A 77 11.48 -13.63 -3.03
C ALA A 77 11.12 -12.82 -4.29
N VAL A 78 11.28 -11.50 -4.23
CA VAL A 78 11.02 -10.61 -5.38
C VAL A 78 12.35 -10.07 -5.89
N SER A 79 12.88 -10.69 -6.94
CA SER A 79 14.06 -10.18 -7.67
C SER A 79 13.73 -8.88 -8.42
N SER A 80 14.74 -8.11 -8.84
CA SER A 80 14.53 -6.92 -9.67
C SER A 80 13.81 -7.24 -10.99
N ARG A 81 14.04 -8.45 -11.53
CA ARG A 81 13.41 -8.95 -12.76
C ARG A 81 11.92 -9.25 -12.54
N VAL A 82 11.58 -9.95 -11.47
CA VAL A 82 10.17 -10.21 -11.09
C VAL A 82 9.46 -8.89 -10.78
N ARG A 83 10.10 -8.00 -10.02
CA ARG A 83 9.56 -6.67 -9.71
C ARG A 83 9.19 -5.89 -10.96
N ALA A 84 10.11 -5.76 -11.91
CA ALA A 84 9.85 -5.02 -13.16
C ALA A 84 8.64 -5.60 -13.89
N GLN A 85 8.58 -6.93 -14.04
CA GLN A 85 7.46 -7.59 -14.70
C GLN A 85 6.12 -7.38 -13.99
N LEU A 86 6.07 -7.50 -12.66
CA LEU A 86 4.84 -7.28 -11.90
C LEU A 86 4.33 -5.85 -12.05
N LEU A 87 5.23 -4.86 -11.97
CA LEU A 87 4.88 -3.44 -12.11
C LEU A 87 4.43 -3.10 -13.53
N ASP A 88 5.07 -3.67 -14.56
CA ASP A 88 4.67 -3.48 -15.97
C ASP A 88 3.26 -4.02 -16.25
N HIS A 89 2.80 -4.98 -15.46
CA HIS A 89 1.46 -5.58 -15.54
C HIS A 89 0.44 -5.00 -14.54
N GLY A 90 0.82 -4.01 -13.75
CA GLY A 90 -0.10 -3.34 -12.81
C GLY A 90 -0.36 -4.12 -11.53
N ILE A 91 0.45 -5.14 -11.24
CA ILE A 91 0.29 -5.99 -10.07
C ILE A 91 0.93 -5.31 -8.87
N SER A 92 0.12 -4.99 -7.86
CA SER A 92 0.57 -4.40 -6.59
C SER A 92 0.61 -5.40 -5.44
N ASP A 93 -0.10 -6.53 -5.55
CA ASP A 93 -0.36 -7.43 -4.44
C ASP A 93 0.54 -8.66 -4.49
N VAL A 94 1.59 -8.65 -3.67
CA VAL A 94 2.54 -9.77 -3.55
C VAL A 94 2.74 -10.12 -2.09
N ILE A 95 2.50 -11.38 -1.73
CA ILE A 95 2.79 -11.92 -0.41
C ILE A 95 3.85 -13.03 -0.49
N PRO A 96 4.61 -13.27 0.60
CA PRO A 96 5.53 -14.40 0.65
C PRO A 96 4.81 -15.73 0.45
N ALA A 97 5.40 -16.61 -0.36
CA ALA A 97 4.97 -18.00 -0.47
C ALA A 97 5.29 -18.79 0.83
N GLY A 98 4.68 -19.97 0.99
CA GLY A 98 4.92 -20.89 2.11
C GLY A 98 4.08 -20.64 3.37
N SER A 99 3.00 -19.85 3.30
CA SER A 99 2.03 -19.74 4.40
C SER A 99 0.59 -19.59 3.88
N PRO A 100 -0.15 -20.70 3.80
CA PRO A 100 -1.56 -20.70 3.41
C PRO A 100 -2.47 -19.87 4.32
N GLU A 101 -2.22 -19.85 5.64
CA GLU A 101 -3.03 -19.08 6.60
C GLU A 101 -2.87 -17.57 6.41
N ARG A 102 -1.66 -17.15 6.05
CA ARG A 102 -1.35 -15.76 5.70
C ARG A 102 -2.10 -15.35 4.44
N LEU A 103 -2.11 -16.20 3.42
CA LEU A 103 -2.93 -15.96 2.20
C LEU A 103 -4.40 -15.84 2.56
N VAL A 104 -4.97 -16.78 3.32
CA VAL A 104 -6.39 -16.73 3.74
C VAL A 104 -6.69 -15.42 4.47
N SER A 105 -5.83 -15.02 5.41
CA SER A 105 -6.00 -13.78 6.18
C SER A 105 -5.95 -12.55 5.27
N TYR A 106 -5.05 -12.56 4.29
CA TYR A 106 -4.89 -11.50 3.32
C TYR A 106 -6.09 -11.38 2.37
N LEU A 107 -6.57 -12.50 1.80
CA LEU A 107 -7.75 -12.50 0.93
C LEU A 107 -9.01 -12.03 1.65
N ARG A 108 -9.19 -12.41 2.92
CA ARG A 108 -10.30 -11.89 3.76
C ARG A 108 -10.19 -10.38 3.99
N MET A 109 -8.99 -9.85 4.17
CA MET A 109 -8.76 -8.41 4.28
C MET A 109 -9.12 -7.72 2.96
N LEU A 110 -8.71 -8.28 1.83
CA LEU A 110 -9.05 -7.75 0.51
C LEU A 110 -10.56 -7.77 0.25
N ASP A 111 -11.25 -8.82 0.70
CA ASP A 111 -12.70 -8.98 0.57
C ASP A 111 -13.51 -8.07 1.52
N SER A 112 -12.86 -7.54 2.55
CA SER A 112 -13.53 -6.66 3.50
C SER A 112 -13.93 -5.34 2.83
N PRO A 113 -15.04 -4.72 3.26
CA PRO A 113 -15.42 -3.40 2.77
C PRO A 113 -14.28 -2.40 2.93
N ILE A 114 -14.14 -1.54 1.92
CA ILE A 114 -13.19 -0.43 1.96
C ILE A 114 -13.54 0.43 3.20
N PRO A 115 -12.53 0.88 3.98
CA PRO A 115 -12.77 1.77 5.11
C PRO A 115 -13.56 3.01 4.70
N ALA A 116 -14.21 3.66 5.67
CA ALA A 116 -14.85 4.96 5.43
C ALA A 116 -13.85 5.94 4.80
N GLU A 117 -14.34 6.75 3.84
CA GLU A 117 -13.52 7.68 3.07
C GLU A 117 -12.81 8.67 4.00
N GLN A 118 -11.48 8.61 4.05
CA GLN A 118 -10.64 9.52 4.85
C GLN A 118 -10.32 10.83 4.12
N GLY A 119 -10.55 10.87 2.81
CA GLY A 119 -10.28 11.99 1.94
C GLY A 119 -9.91 11.55 0.54
N LYS A 120 -9.55 12.52 -0.29
CA LYS A 120 -9.26 12.35 -1.71
C LYS A 120 -7.80 12.63 -2.01
N ILE A 121 -7.24 11.89 -2.98
CA ILE A 121 -5.93 12.16 -3.56
C ILE A 121 -6.16 12.48 -5.04
N LEU A 122 -5.78 13.69 -5.45
CA LEU A 122 -5.90 14.13 -6.83
C LEU A 122 -4.67 13.68 -7.62
N ILE A 123 -4.86 13.05 -8.78
CA ILE A 123 -3.78 12.37 -9.50
C ILE A 123 -3.79 12.75 -10.98
N TYR A 124 -2.76 13.45 -11.42
CA TYR A 124 -2.46 13.60 -12.84
C TYR A 124 -1.61 12.41 -13.29
N GLU A 125 -2.25 11.43 -13.93
CA GLU A 125 -1.64 10.22 -14.49
C GLU A 125 -2.46 9.78 -15.71
N THR A 126 -1.79 9.31 -16.76
CA THR A 126 -2.42 8.85 -18.00
C THR A 126 -2.23 7.36 -18.22
N ALA A 127 -1.13 6.77 -17.74
CA ALA A 127 -0.82 5.36 -17.96
C ALA A 127 -1.75 4.43 -17.16
N PRO A 128 -2.56 3.56 -17.82
CA PRO A 128 -3.53 2.69 -17.15
C PRO A 128 -2.92 1.82 -16.06
N VAL A 129 -1.79 1.18 -16.36
CA VAL A 129 -1.05 0.31 -15.44
C VAL A 129 -0.70 1.01 -14.12
N ARG A 130 -0.25 2.27 -14.19
CA ARG A 130 0.08 3.05 -13.00
C ARG A 130 -1.16 3.50 -12.24
N LYS A 131 -2.26 3.80 -12.94
CA LYS A 131 -3.55 4.07 -12.29
C LYS A 131 -4.02 2.88 -11.46
N ASP A 132 -3.88 1.66 -11.98
CA ASP A 132 -4.29 0.45 -11.26
C ASP A 132 -3.48 0.27 -9.97
N ILE A 133 -2.15 0.39 -10.04
CA ILE A 133 -1.26 0.32 -8.86
C ILE A 133 -1.61 1.41 -7.85
N LEU A 134 -1.71 2.67 -8.29
CA LEU A 134 -2.05 3.79 -7.40
C LEU A 134 -3.42 3.60 -6.75
N THR A 135 -4.41 3.13 -7.51
CA THR A 135 -5.75 2.83 -7.00
C THR A 135 -5.69 1.77 -5.91
N ASN A 136 -4.98 0.67 -6.17
CA ASN A 136 -4.86 -0.43 -5.22
C ASN A 136 -4.14 -0.01 -3.93
N ILE A 137 -3.10 0.82 -4.02
CA ILE A 137 -2.41 1.34 -2.84
C ILE A 137 -3.33 2.31 -2.08
N ILE A 138 -3.86 3.33 -2.74
CA ILE A 138 -4.58 4.45 -2.11
C ILE A 138 -5.90 4.00 -1.48
N MET A 139 -6.72 3.25 -2.23
CA MET A 139 -8.02 2.77 -1.74
C MET A 139 -7.88 1.79 -0.58
N ARG A 140 -6.76 1.05 -0.52
CA ARG A 140 -6.50 0.12 0.58
C ARG A 140 -6.43 0.81 1.94
N PHE A 141 -5.98 2.06 1.97
CA PHE A 141 -5.91 2.88 3.18
C PHE A 141 -7.13 3.80 3.36
N GLY A 142 -8.19 3.62 2.57
CA GLY A 142 -9.46 4.35 2.73
C GLY A 142 -9.48 5.74 2.09
N TYR A 143 -8.53 6.05 1.22
CA TYR A 143 -8.54 7.29 0.44
C TYR A 143 -9.12 7.06 -0.96
N HIS A 144 -9.75 8.08 -1.53
CA HIS A 144 -10.32 8.01 -2.87
C HIS A 144 -9.39 8.64 -3.92
N PRO A 145 -8.86 7.88 -4.89
CA PRO A 145 -8.06 8.43 -5.97
C PRO A 145 -8.96 9.12 -7.01
N VAL A 146 -8.66 10.38 -7.32
CA VAL A 146 -9.35 11.16 -8.36
C VAL A 146 -8.38 11.39 -9.51
N PHE A 147 -8.53 10.62 -10.59
CA PHE A 147 -7.67 10.75 -11.76
C PHE A 147 -8.14 11.88 -12.69
N ILE A 148 -7.21 12.73 -13.09
CA ILE A 148 -7.43 13.87 -13.97
C ILE A 148 -6.54 13.74 -15.21
N GLY A 149 -7.08 14.14 -16.36
CA GLY A 149 -6.39 14.04 -17.65
C GLY A 149 -5.85 15.37 -18.19
N THR A 150 -6.16 16.50 -17.54
CA THR A 150 -5.73 17.84 -17.98
C THR A 150 -5.40 18.72 -16.79
N THR A 151 -4.59 19.76 -17.02
CA THR A 151 -4.32 20.82 -16.04
C THR A 151 -5.60 21.58 -15.67
N ASP A 152 -6.52 21.80 -16.61
CA ASP A 152 -7.82 22.43 -16.32
C ASP A 152 -8.64 21.62 -15.32
N SER A 153 -8.77 20.32 -15.57
CA SER A 153 -9.44 19.43 -14.63
C SER A 153 -8.77 19.42 -13.26
N LEU A 154 -7.45 19.59 -13.17
CA LEU A 154 -6.75 19.75 -11.89
C LEU A 154 -7.31 20.92 -11.11
N PHE A 155 -7.27 22.12 -11.68
CA PHE A 155 -7.66 23.35 -10.98
C PHE A 155 -9.16 23.43 -10.69
N ASP A 156 -10.01 22.80 -11.50
CA ASP A 156 -11.43 22.68 -11.20
C ASP A 156 -11.70 21.76 -10.02
N ASN A 157 -10.96 20.64 -9.91
CA ASN A 157 -11.10 19.72 -8.78
C ASN A 157 -10.54 20.31 -7.48
N LEU A 158 -9.57 21.23 -7.51
CA LEU A 158 -9.05 21.89 -6.29
C LEU A 158 -10.13 22.61 -5.46
N LYS A 159 -11.27 22.95 -6.07
CA LYS A 159 -12.42 23.57 -5.37
C LYS A 159 -13.21 22.57 -4.52
N GLN A 160 -12.99 21.27 -4.72
CA GLN A 160 -13.66 20.23 -3.94
C GLN A 160 -13.07 20.13 -2.53
N THR A 161 -13.94 19.81 -1.57
CA THR A 161 -13.51 19.55 -0.19
C THR A 161 -12.87 18.16 -0.06
N GLY A 162 -11.96 18.03 0.92
CA GLY A 162 -11.38 16.74 1.31
C GLY A 162 -10.17 16.28 0.48
N ILE A 163 -9.62 17.12 -0.41
CA ILE A 163 -8.36 16.81 -1.09
C ILE A 163 -7.21 16.94 -0.08
N GLN A 164 -6.53 15.84 0.18
CA GLN A 164 -5.43 15.75 1.15
C GLN A 164 -4.05 15.82 0.48
N PHE A 165 -3.98 15.49 -0.82
CA PHE A 165 -2.72 15.30 -1.51
C PHE A 165 -2.88 15.40 -3.04
N ILE A 166 -1.84 15.86 -3.73
CA ILE A 166 -1.76 15.90 -5.20
C ILE A 166 -0.56 15.06 -5.66
N LEU A 167 -0.79 14.13 -6.57
CA LEU A 167 0.24 13.38 -7.27
C LEU A 167 0.28 13.85 -8.72
N PHE A 168 1.47 14.24 -9.19
CA PHE A 168 1.63 14.89 -10.48
C PHE A 168 2.69 14.21 -11.36
N ASN A 169 2.26 13.46 -12.38
CA ASN A 169 3.16 12.84 -13.33
C ASN A 169 3.69 13.88 -14.34
N LEU A 170 5.00 14.16 -14.28
CA LEU A 170 5.67 15.09 -15.20
C LEU A 170 5.87 14.52 -16.61
N GLY A 171 5.82 13.20 -16.77
CA GLY A 171 5.88 12.51 -18.06
C GLY A 171 4.52 12.36 -18.75
N GLY A 172 3.46 12.94 -18.20
CA GLY A 172 2.12 12.81 -18.78
C GLY A 172 2.01 13.43 -20.16
N GLU A 173 1.44 12.70 -21.12
CA GLU A 173 1.18 13.22 -22.47
C GLU A 173 0.36 14.52 -22.40
N LYS A 174 0.70 15.49 -23.25
CA LYS A 174 0.01 16.81 -23.36
C LYS A 174 0.12 17.69 -22.10
N LEU A 175 1.05 17.41 -21.20
CA LEU A 175 1.33 18.29 -20.08
C LEU A 175 1.99 19.60 -20.57
N ASP A 176 1.30 20.73 -20.39
CA ASP A 176 1.92 22.05 -20.41
C ASP A 176 2.38 22.40 -18.98
N LEU A 177 3.64 22.08 -18.70
CA LEU A 177 4.24 22.36 -17.39
C LEU A 177 4.32 23.88 -17.12
N GLY A 178 4.53 24.70 -18.14
CA GLY A 178 4.63 26.15 -18.01
C GLY A 178 3.30 26.77 -17.57
N ASP A 179 2.20 26.37 -18.21
CA ASP A 179 0.85 26.79 -17.81
C ASP A 179 0.51 26.31 -16.39
N PHE A 180 0.81 25.04 -16.08
CA PHE A 180 0.59 24.48 -14.74
C PHE A 180 1.31 25.31 -13.67
N ILE A 181 2.60 25.60 -13.85
CA ILE A 181 3.40 26.36 -12.89
C ILE A 181 2.81 27.77 -12.71
N ARG A 182 2.54 28.48 -13.81
CA ARG A 182 1.98 29.84 -13.79
C ARG A 182 0.65 29.89 -13.03
N ARG A 183 -0.27 28.97 -13.32
CA ARG A 183 -1.57 28.89 -12.64
C ARG A 183 -1.44 28.48 -11.18
N SER A 184 -0.47 27.62 -10.87
CA SER A 184 -0.19 27.23 -9.49
C SER A 184 0.26 28.41 -8.64
N TYR A 185 1.07 29.31 -9.20
CA TYR A 185 1.44 30.55 -8.50
C TYR A 185 0.26 31.51 -8.30
N ALA A 186 -0.70 31.53 -9.21
CA ALA A 186 -1.89 32.37 -9.12
C ALA A 186 -2.99 31.78 -8.22
N ASN A 187 -2.96 30.47 -7.93
CA ASN A 187 -3.98 29.77 -7.16
C ASN A 187 -3.54 29.58 -5.70
N THR A 188 -4.38 29.97 -4.73
CA THR A 188 -4.08 29.83 -3.30
C THR A 188 -4.37 28.43 -2.76
N GLU A 189 -5.32 27.70 -3.35
CA GLU A 189 -5.72 26.38 -2.86
C GLU A 189 -4.63 25.33 -3.12
N ILE A 190 -4.03 25.34 -4.30
CA ILE A 190 -2.95 24.38 -4.60
C ILE A 190 -1.76 24.52 -3.66
N LYS A 191 -1.49 25.74 -3.16
CA LYS A 191 -0.38 26.00 -2.22
C LYS A 191 -0.62 25.44 -0.82
N ARG A 192 -1.87 25.12 -0.48
CA ARG A 192 -2.25 24.52 0.81
C ARG A 192 -2.19 23.01 0.79
N ILE A 193 -2.26 22.40 -0.39
CA ILE A 193 -2.31 20.96 -0.56
C ILE A 193 -0.91 20.46 -0.92
N PRO A 194 -0.34 19.49 -0.19
CA PRO A 194 0.93 18.90 -0.53
C PRO A 194 0.92 18.31 -1.96
N LEU A 195 1.92 18.67 -2.76
CA LEU A 195 2.09 18.19 -4.12
C LEU A 195 3.39 17.39 -4.25
N LEU A 196 3.27 16.15 -4.74
CA LEU A 196 4.40 15.33 -5.12
C LEU A 196 4.45 15.14 -6.62
N ALA A 197 5.54 15.60 -7.22
CA ALA A 197 5.82 15.31 -8.61
C ALA A 197 6.56 13.98 -8.74
N TYR A 198 6.32 13.28 -9.83
CA TYR A 198 7.04 12.06 -10.17
C TYR A 198 7.23 11.95 -11.69
N LYS A 199 8.27 11.25 -12.11
CA LYS A 199 8.64 11.04 -13.52
C LYS A 199 9.42 9.74 -13.67
N ASP A 200 9.21 9.01 -14.77
CA ASP A 200 10.09 7.89 -15.07
C ASP A 200 11.49 8.40 -15.44
N MET A 201 12.50 8.00 -14.68
CA MET A 201 13.87 8.44 -14.88
C MET A 201 14.48 7.90 -16.18
N LYS A 202 13.92 6.81 -16.74
CA LYS A 202 14.30 6.29 -18.06
C LYS A 202 13.99 7.27 -19.19
N GLU A 203 13.02 8.17 -18.99
CA GLU A 203 12.64 9.20 -19.95
C GLU A 203 13.54 10.44 -19.88
N GLY A 204 14.44 10.50 -18.89
CA GLY A 204 15.33 11.63 -18.64
C GLY A 204 14.67 12.76 -17.82
N ILE A 205 15.44 13.33 -16.88
CA ILE A 205 15.03 14.54 -16.17
C ILE A 205 15.46 15.74 -17.02
N PHE A 206 14.50 16.50 -17.55
CA PHE A 206 14.83 17.76 -18.22
C PHE A 206 15.16 18.79 -17.13
N VAL A 207 16.43 19.14 -16.98
CA VAL A 207 16.92 20.14 -16.01
C VAL A 207 16.15 21.48 -16.12
N ASN A 208 15.70 21.83 -17.33
CA ASN A 208 14.90 23.03 -17.59
C ASN A 208 13.52 23.01 -16.89
N GLU A 209 12.93 21.85 -16.61
CA GLU A 209 11.65 21.68 -15.88
C GLU A 209 11.81 21.93 -14.37
N MET A 210 13.00 21.70 -13.80
CA MET A 210 13.31 22.02 -12.40
C MET A 210 13.58 23.52 -12.21
N LEU A 211 14.26 24.13 -13.19
CA LEU A 211 14.63 25.54 -13.19
C LEU A 211 13.42 26.47 -13.40
N SER A 212 12.32 25.99 -13.96
CA SER A 212 11.11 26.77 -14.26
C SER A 212 10.22 27.08 -13.04
N GLY A 213 10.67 26.79 -11.82
CA GLY A 213 9.94 27.15 -10.58
C GLY A 213 9.11 26.02 -9.96
N LEU A 214 9.21 24.79 -10.48
CA LEU A 214 8.54 23.61 -9.91
C LEU A 214 9.00 23.30 -8.47
N HIS A 215 10.27 23.59 -8.14
CA HIS A 215 10.85 23.39 -6.81
C HIS A 215 10.14 24.15 -5.67
N ARG A 216 9.32 25.17 -5.98
CA ARG A 216 8.52 25.88 -4.96
C ARG A 216 7.17 25.20 -4.71
N LEU A 217 6.75 24.30 -5.60
CA LEU A 217 5.46 23.60 -5.54
C LEU A 217 5.63 22.17 -5.00
N THR A 218 6.75 21.53 -5.31
CA THR A 218 7.06 20.18 -4.85
C THR A 218 8.48 20.12 -4.28
N LYS A 219 8.65 19.35 -3.20
CA LYS A 219 9.94 19.22 -2.52
C LYS A 219 10.86 18.23 -3.21
N LEU A 220 10.31 17.14 -3.74
CA LEU A 220 11.06 16.01 -4.27
C LEU A 220 10.37 15.50 -5.53
N ILE A 221 11.18 15.06 -6.51
CA ILE A 221 10.69 14.33 -7.68
C ILE A 221 11.05 12.87 -7.52
N PHE A 222 10.02 12.03 -7.56
CA PHE A 222 10.15 10.58 -7.41
C PHE A 222 10.14 9.89 -8.78
N SER A 223 10.79 8.74 -8.89
CA SER A 223 10.42 7.72 -9.86
C SER A 223 9.07 7.09 -9.47
N PRO A 224 8.35 6.43 -10.40
CA PRO A 224 7.11 5.74 -10.07
C PRO A 224 7.26 4.75 -8.92
N GLU A 225 8.37 3.99 -8.88
CA GLU A 225 8.62 3.04 -7.80
C GLU A 225 8.88 3.71 -6.45
N GLU A 226 9.65 4.80 -6.42
CA GLU A 226 9.87 5.54 -5.18
C GLU A 226 8.57 6.17 -4.68
N LEU A 227 7.69 6.62 -5.59
CA LEU A 227 6.35 7.09 -5.23
C LEU A 227 5.53 5.96 -4.58
N TYR A 228 5.52 4.75 -5.14
CA TYR A 228 4.81 3.62 -4.54
C TYR A 228 5.36 3.30 -3.16
N SER A 229 6.69 3.24 -3.01
CA SER A 229 7.37 3.05 -1.73
C SER A 229 6.95 4.11 -0.71
N TYR A 230 6.98 5.40 -1.11
CA TYR A 230 6.57 6.52 -0.27
C TYR A 230 5.10 6.42 0.15
N LEU A 231 4.19 6.16 -0.78
CA LEU A 231 2.75 6.05 -0.50
C LEU A 231 2.45 4.93 0.47
N VAL A 232 3.03 3.74 0.26
CA VAL A 232 2.88 2.61 1.18
C VAL A 232 3.36 3.01 2.58
N ASP A 233 4.51 3.67 2.69
CA ASP A 233 5.10 4.01 3.98
C ASP A 233 4.31 5.10 4.71
N ILE A 234 3.92 6.19 4.05
CA ILE A 234 3.19 7.29 4.68
C ILE A 234 1.76 6.87 5.07
N LEU A 235 1.05 6.15 4.19
CA LEU A 235 -0.32 5.71 4.45
C LEU A 235 -0.35 4.65 5.57
N PHE A 236 0.59 3.71 5.55
CA PHE A 236 0.74 2.75 6.64
C PHE A 236 1.05 3.43 7.97
N ARG A 237 2.03 4.36 8.00
CA ARG A 237 2.38 5.13 9.21
C ARG A 237 1.18 5.93 9.74
N LYS A 238 0.40 6.55 8.85
CA LYS A 238 -0.79 7.32 9.22
C LYS A 238 -1.88 6.47 9.90
N GLU A 239 -1.99 5.19 9.54
CA GLU A 239 -2.93 4.24 10.14
C GLU A 239 -2.37 3.54 11.40
N ILE A 240 -1.10 3.10 11.39
CA ILE A 240 -0.53 2.30 12.48
C ILE A 240 -0.10 3.12 13.71
N ILE A 241 0.50 4.31 13.52
CA ILE A 241 1.07 5.09 14.62
C ILE A 241 0.02 5.51 15.66
N PRO A 242 -1.19 6.00 15.27
CA PRO A 242 -2.24 6.29 16.24
C PRO A 242 -2.70 5.06 17.05
N LEU A 243 -2.66 3.87 16.46
CA LEU A 243 -3.01 2.62 17.15
C LEU A 243 -1.95 2.25 18.19
N ILE A 244 -0.67 2.43 17.86
CA ILE A 244 0.43 2.24 18.81
C ILE A 244 0.35 3.25 19.95
N GLU A 245 0.03 4.51 19.65
CA GLU A 245 -0.15 5.53 20.68
C GLU A 245 -1.32 5.20 21.62
N THR A 246 -2.43 4.69 21.06
CA THR A 246 -3.58 4.23 21.83
C THR A 246 -3.20 3.05 22.74
N LEU A 247 -2.42 2.09 22.22
CA LEU A 247 -1.92 0.95 22.98
C LEU A 247 -1.01 1.41 24.13
N ASN A 248 -0.06 2.30 23.85
CA ASN A 248 0.86 2.86 24.84
C ASN A 248 0.13 3.63 25.94
N SER A 249 -0.88 4.41 25.55
CA SER A 249 -1.73 5.16 26.48
C SER A 249 -2.57 4.23 27.36
N GLY A 250 -3.15 3.17 26.78
CA GLY A 250 -4.01 2.22 27.51
C GLY A 250 -3.27 1.39 28.55
N ILE A 251 -1.97 1.11 28.36
CA ILE A 251 -1.13 0.45 29.38
C ILE A 251 -0.39 1.45 30.27
N HIS A 252 -0.60 2.76 30.06
CA HIS A 252 0.17 3.83 30.68
C HIS A 252 1.68 3.56 30.64
N PHE A 253 2.22 3.22 29.47
CA PHE A 253 3.59 2.71 29.33
C PHE A 253 4.64 3.67 29.92
N SER A 254 4.45 4.98 29.73
CA SER A 254 5.37 6.01 30.23
C SER A 254 5.48 6.03 31.76
N THR A 255 4.39 5.73 32.48
CA THR A 255 4.39 5.69 33.95
C THR A 255 4.87 4.34 34.49
N HIS A 256 4.81 3.28 33.68
CA HIS A 256 5.22 1.91 34.04
C HIS A 256 6.48 1.45 33.30
N ALA A 257 7.27 2.38 32.75
CA ALA A 257 8.43 2.03 31.90
C ALA A 257 9.48 1.19 32.64
N ASN A 258 9.59 1.36 33.96
CA ASN A 258 10.47 0.57 34.84
C ASN A 258 10.14 -0.93 34.80
N TYR A 259 8.87 -1.33 34.60
CA TYR A 259 8.48 -2.73 34.46
C TYR A 259 9.09 -3.42 33.23
N SER A 260 9.65 -2.66 32.27
CA SER A 260 10.34 -3.22 31.10
C SER A 260 11.85 -3.44 31.30
N GLN A 261 12.47 -2.78 32.28
CA GLN A 261 13.93 -2.74 32.46
C GLN A 261 14.38 -3.31 33.81
N GLU A 262 13.56 -3.17 34.84
CA GLU A 262 13.88 -3.58 36.20
C GLU A 262 13.38 -5.00 36.50
N THR A 263 14.09 -5.69 37.38
CA THR A 263 13.62 -6.96 37.95
C THR A 263 12.43 -6.72 38.88
N LEU A 264 11.60 -7.75 39.09
CA LEU A 264 10.48 -7.69 40.03
C LEU A 264 10.90 -7.24 41.44
N SER A 265 12.09 -7.65 41.90
CA SER A 265 12.62 -7.24 43.21
C SER A 265 12.93 -5.75 43.26
N GLN A 266 13.55 -5.20 42.21
CA GLN A 266 13.84 -3.76 42.11
C GLN A 266 12.54 -2.94 42.07
N ILE A 267 11.55 -3.38 41.29
CA ILE A 267 10.24 -2.71 41.20
C ILE A 267 9.53 -2.72 42.56
N TYR A 268 9.51 -3.87 43.23
CA TYR A 268 8.89 -4.02 44.56
C TYR A 268 9.53 -3.09 45.60
N HIS A 269 10.86 -3.03 45.64
CA HIS A 269 11.57 -2.16 46.59
C HIS A 269 11.58 -0.67 46.20
N GLY A 270 11.44 -0.35 44.91
CA GLY A 270 11.33 1.03 44.42
C GLY A 270 9.93 1.64 44.62
N THR A 271 8.89 0.82 44.65
CA THR A 271 7.49 1.25 44.83
C THR A 271 7.21 1.48 46.32
N THR A 272 7.63 2.63 46.84
CA THR A 272 7.75 2.87 48.29
C THR A 272 6.50 3.40 49.00
N GLN A 273 5.48 3.93 48.29
CA GLN A 273 4.32 4.53 48.98
C GLN A 273 2.91 4.19 48.48
N ASP A 274 2.73 3.53 47.32
CA ASP A 274 1.38 3.34 46.77
C ASP A 274 1.24 2.07 45.89
N LEU A 275 1.51 0.89 46.47
CA LEU A 275 1.35 -0.40 45.78
C LEU A 275 -0.07 -0.63 45.24
N PHE A 276 -1.08 0.02 45.82
CA PHE A 276 -2.49 -0.11 45.45
C PHE A 276 -3.08 1.13 44.77
N ALA A 277 -2.32 2.24 44.63
CA ALA A 277 -2.81 3.45 43.96
C ALA A 277 -2.40 3.52 42.48
N GLN A 278 -1.75 2.46 41.96
CA GLN A 278 -1.48 2.35 40.53
C GLN A 278 -2.79 2.25 39.75
N SER A 279 -2.80 2.84 38.55
CA SER A 279 -3.93 2.73 37.62
C SER A 279 -4.24 1.25 37.38
N ASN A 280 -5.50 0.85 37.57
CA ASN A 280 -5.91 -0.50 37.23
C ASN A 280 -5.82 -0.69 35.71
N ILE A 281 -4.88 -1.48 35.23
CA ILE A 281 -4.75 -1.84 33.81
C ILE A 281 -5.73 -2.98 33.44
N LEU A 282 -6.21 -3.72 34.44
CA LEU A 282 -7.02 -4.93 34.29
C LEU A 282 -8.52 -4.66 34.40
N ASP A 283 -8.97 -3.40 34.40
CA ASP A 283 -10.40 -3.13 34.28
C ASP A 283 -10.92 -3.59 32.91
N GLU A 284 -12.20 -3.96 32.88
CA GLU A 284 -12.83 -4.59 31.71
C GLU A 284 -12.85 -3.65 30.49
N GLU A 285 -13.02 -2.35 30.71
CA GLU A 285 -13.06 -1.33 29.67
C GLU A 285 -11.68 -1.18 29.00
N ASN A 286 -10.61 -1.02 29.78
CA ASN A 286 -9.25 -0.96 29.26
C ASN A 286 -8.85 -2.26 28.57
N MET A 287 -9.15 -3.42 29.16
CA MET A 287 -8.88 -4.72 28.53
C MET A 287 -9.57 -4.85 27.17
N LEU A 288 -10.85 -4.47 27.07
CA LEU A 288 -11.60 -4.48 25.82
C LEU A 288 -10.98 -3.51 24.79
N ASN A 289 -10.58 -2.31 25.21
CA ASN A 289 -9.91 -1.33 24.37
C ASN A 289 -8.56 -1.85 23.84
N LEU A 290 -7.77 -2.52 24.68
CA LEU A 290 -6.50 -3.15 24.30
C LEU A 290 -6.74 -4.27 23.27
N PHE A 291 -7.71 -5.17 23.50
CA PHE A 291 -8.05 -6.21 22.54
C PHE A 291 -8.50 -5.65 21.19
N ASN A 292 -9.35 -4.61 21.19
CA ASN A 292 -9.81 -3.96 19.98
C ASN A 292 -8.65 -3.29 19.23
N THR A 293 -7.77 -2.59 19.94
CA THR A 293 -6.59 -1.94 19.36
C THR A 293 -5.64 -2.96 18.75
N MET A 294 -5.34 -4.06 19.44
CA MET A 294 -4.53 -5.17 18.93
C MET A 294 -5.14 -5.81 17.68
N ARG A 295 -6.47 -5.95 17.63
CA ARG A 295 -7.18 -6.42 16.43
C ARG A 295 -6.99 -5.47 15.24
N GLN A 296 -7.07 -4.16 15.46
CA GLN A 296 -6.83 -3.16 14.41
C GLN A 296 -5.37 -3.13 13.96
N ILE A 297 -4.42 -3.26 14.89
CA ILE A 297 -2.98 -3.40 14.57
C ILE A 297 -2.77 -4.60 13.66
N LYS A 298 -3.31 -5.78 14.04
CA LYS A 298 -3.22 -7.00 13.21
C LYS A 298 -3.83 -6.78 11.83
N LYS A 299 -5.00 -6.15 11.74
CA LYS A 299 -5.65 -5.84 10.45
C LYS A 299 -4.77 -4.93 9.58
N THR A 300 -4.17 -3.90 10.17
CA THR A 300 -3.30 -2.94 9.49
C THR A 300 -2.00 -3.59 9.00
N LEU A 301 -1.43 -4.51 9.79
CA LEU A 301 -0.27 -5.31 9.38
C LEU A 301 -0.60 -6.20 8.17
N VAL A 302 -1.72 -6.93 8.20
CA VAL A 302 -2.17 -7.76 7.06
C VAL A 302 -2.43 -6.90 5.82
N LYS A 303 -3.00 -5.70 5.99
CA LYS A 303 -3.24 -4.75 4.90
C LYS A 303 -1.95 -4.35 4.17
N ALA A 304 -0.92 -3.98 4.92
CA ALA A 304 0.37 -3.56 4.37
C ALA A 304 1.19 -4.72 3.80
N ASP A 305 0.90 -5.95 4.23
CA ASP A 305 1.73 -7.11 3.93
C ASP A 305 1.89 -7.41 2.44
N GLY A 306 0.80 -7.26 1.67
CA GLY A 306 0.84 -7.44 0.22
C GLY A 306 1.46 -6.29 -0.55
N LEU A 307 1.70 -5.15 0.09
CA LEU A 307 2.32 -3.95 -0.52
C LEU A 307 3.78 -3.76 -0.09
N LYS A 308 4.25 -4.43 0.96
CA LYS A 308 5.58 -4.21 1.54
C LYS A 308 6.71 -4.40 0.53
N TRP A 309 6.51 -5.29 -0.45
CA TRP A 309 7.50 -5.57 -1.49
C TRP A 309 7.74 -4.38 -2.43
N LEU A 310 6.81 -3.42 -2.51
CA LEU A 310 6.97 -2.18 -3.28
C LEU A 310 7.99 -1.25 -2.65
N ARG A 311 8.24 -1.39 -1.34
CA ARG A 311 9.26 -0.59 -0.67
C ARG A 311 10.62 -0.87 -1.30
N GLN A 312 11.34 0.20 -1.60
CA GLN A 312 12.72 0.09 -2.02
C GLN A 312 13.61 0.13 -0.77
N GLU A 313 14.49 -0.86 -0.62
CA GLU A 313 15.56 -0.80 0.38
C GLU A 313 16.60 0.21 -0.10
N THR A 314 16.50 1.44 0.40
CA THR A 314 17.49 2.47 0.10
C THR A 314 18.68 2.29 1.03
N ALA A 315 19.79 1.79 0.50
CA ALA A 315 21.07 1.77 1.19
C ALA A 315 21.64 3.22 1.26
N GLY A 316 21.08 4.05 2.14
CA GLY A 316 21.50 5.44 2.36
C GLY A 316 20.45 6.50 2.00
N SER A 317 20.80 7.77 2.23
CA SER A 317 19.95 8.91 1.88
C SER A 317 19.84 9.02 0.35
N VAL A 318 18.65 8.75 -0.19
CA VAL A 318 18.36 9.01 -1.60
C VAL A 318 18.31 10.52 -1.80
N ASN A 319 19.30 11.06 -2.50
CA ASN A 319 19.23 12.41 -3.04
C ASN A 319 18.18 12.43 -4.15
N THR A 320 16.93 12.62 -3.76
CA THR A 320 15.86 12.97 -4.69
C THR A 320 16.18 14.36 -5.26
N CYS A 321 15.93 14.56 -6.55
CA CYS A 321 16.21 15.85 -7.17
C CYS A 321 15.17 16.87 -6.67
N GLY A 322 15.60 17.70 -5.72
CA GLY A 322 14.82 18.72 -5.06
C GLY A 322 15.68 19.39 -4.01
N ALA A 323 15.71 20.71 -4.00
CA ALA A 323 16.54 21.43 -3.04
C ALA A 323 16.02 21.17 -1.63
N GLY A 324 16.79 20.43 -0.84
CA GLY A 324 16.69 20.48 0.61
C GLY A 324 16.91 21.93 1.04
N GLY A 325 15.85 22.56 1.51
CA GLY A 325 15.82 23.82 2.22
C GLY A 325 15.05 23.64 3.51
#